data_AF-A0A165MIS1-F1
#
_entry.id   AF-A0A165MIS1-F1
#
_cell.length_a   1.000
_cell.length_b   1.000
_cell.length_c   1.000
_cell.angle_alpha   90.00
_cell.angle_beta   90.00
_cell.angle_gamma   90.00
#
_symmetry.space_group_name_H-M   'P 1'
#
loop_
_entity.id
_entity.type
_entity.pdbx_description
1 polymer ?
#
loop_
_entity_poly.entity_id
_entity_poly.type
_entity_poly.pdbx_seq_one_letter_code
_entity_poly.pdbx_strand_id
1 'polypeptide(L)'
;MPRTVDLPLPHAFPTRDLHAGDTDKTPLHVKFNDFAKLLEELDGTASAFLFALLTIKFFTRLRRNTGGIRPEEASNFVDSLIIAITLIVIAIPESLPLPVTLALESASKRMTGQNLLVRVLSSCEVMANASVICTDKAGTLTQNLMTVVTGSV
;
A
#
# COMPACT_ATOMS: atom_id res chain seq x y z
N MET A 1 16.37 1.60 59.94
CA MET A 1 15.79 2.47 58.90
C MET A 1 16.64 2.34 57.64
N PRO A 2 16.18 1.63 56.60
CA PRO A 2 16.93 1.53 55.35
C PRO A 2 16.70 2.80 54.53
N ARG A 3 17.79 3.38 54.02
CA ARG A 3 17.76 4.52 53.11
C ARG A 3 17.19 4.05 51.78
N THR A 4 16.03 4.58 51.39
CA THR A 4 15.55 4.54 50.01
C THR A 4 16.54 5.30 49.16
N VAL A 5 17.29 4.57 48.34
CA VAL A 5 18.04 5.16 47.23
C VAL A 5 16.98 5.60 46.24
N ASP A 6 16.60 6.88 46.29
CA ASP A 6 15.88 7.54 45.23
C ASP A 6 16.78 7.54 43.99
N LEU A 7 16.69 6.47 43.21
CA LEU A 7 17.26 6.40 41.89
C LEU A 7 16.46 7.39 41.03
N PRO A 8 17.07 8.46 40.48
CA PRO A 8 16.39 9.30 39.52
C PRO A 8 16.11 8.43 38.30
N LEU A 9 14.85 8.03 38.12
CA LEU A 9 14.39 7.33 36.91
C LEU A 9 14.81 8.19 35.70
N PRO A 10 15.76 7.72 34.87
CA PRO A 10 16.16 8.46 33.70
C PRO A 10 15.02 8.36 32.71
N HIS A 11 14.28 9.46 32.57
CA HIS A 11 13.40 9.74 31.45
C HIS A 11 12.26 8.75 31.34
N ALA A 12 11.06 9.19 31.75
CA ALA A 12 9.82 8.59 31.30
C ALA A 12 9.98 8.23 29.82
N PHE A 13 9.97 6.94 29.50
CA PHE A 13 9.92 6.46 28.12
C PHE A 13 8.79 7.28 27.50
N PRO A 14 9.04 8.09 26.46
CA PRO A 14 7.95 8.76 25.81
C PRO A 14 7.05 7.62 25.37
N THR A 15 5.85 7.54 25.92
CA THR A 15 4.74 6.83 25.31
C THR A 15 4.49 7.57 24.02
N ARG A 16 5.39 7.37 23.04
CA ARG A 16 5.14 7.66 21.65
C ARG A 16 3.96 6.76 21.34
N ASP A 17 2.77 7.33 21.49
CA ASP A 17 1.62 7.11 20.68
C ASP A 17 2.09 6.48 19.36
N LEU A 18 1.99 5.16 19.32
CA LEU A 18 2.50 4.25 18.29
C LEU A 18 1.68 4.40 16.99
N HIS A 19 1.21 5.61 16.72
CA HIS A 19 0.24 5.94 15.69
C HIS A 19 0.39 7.35 15.11
N ALA A 20 1.48 8.08 15.39
CA ALA A 20 1.66 9.44 14.85
C ALA A 20 3.13 9.78 14.51
N GLY A 21 3.91 8.79 14.05
CA GLY A 21 5.05 9.10 13.19
C GLY A 21 4.51 9.17 11.77
N ASP A 22 4.85 10.22 11.03
CA ASP A 22 4.45 10.46 9.65
C ASP A 22 4.22 9.16 8.87
N THR A 23 3.12 9.07 8.14
CA THR A 23 2.89 8.01 7.15
C THR A 23 3.89 8.17 6.01
N ASP A 24 5.16 7.94 6.32
CA ASP A 24 6.24 7.76 5.36
C ASP A 24 5.79 6.61 4.47
N LYS A 25 5.38 6.98 3.26
CA LYS A 25 4.90 6.03 2.26
C LYS A 25 6.02 5.02 2.07
N THR A 26 5.71 3.75 2.29
CA THR A 26 6.69 2.69 2.06
C THR A 26 7.11 2.69 0.58
N PRO A 27 8.33 2.25 0.25
CA PRO A 27 8.81 2.27 -1.14
C PRO A 27 7.88 1.52 -2.11
N LEU A 28 7.17 0.51 -1.65
CA LEU A 28 6.15 -0.24 -2.39
C LEU A 28 4.86 0.58 -2.54
N HIS A 29 4.39 1.26 -1.48
CA HIS A 29 3.25 2.18 -1.60
C HIS A 29 3.52 3.30 -2.62
N VAL A 30 4.76 3.80 -2.72
CA VAL A 30 5.15 4.77 -3.76
C VAL A 30 5.06 4.15 -5.15
N LYS A 31 5.64 2.96 -5.36
CA LYS A 31 5.56 2.27 -6.65
C LYS A 31 4.13 1.93 -7.06
N PHE A 32 3.30 1.48 -6.12
CA PHE A 32 1.89 1.19 -6.39
C PHE A 32 1.12 2.44 -6.80
N ASN A 33 1.40 3.56 -6.16
CA ASN A 33 0.81 4.83 -6.56
C ASN A 33 1.22 5.24 -7.99
N ASP A 34 2.46 4.94 -8.41
CA ASP A 34 2.89 5.16 -9.80
C ASP A 34 2.23 4.19 -10.78
N PHE A 35 2.06 2.92 -10.41
CA PHE A 35 1.28 1.96 -11.21
C PHE A 35 -0.19 2.35 -11.34
N ALA A 36 -0.82 2.85 -10.26
CA ALA A 36 -2.19 3.33 -10.30
C ALA A 36 -2.36 4.51 -11.27
N LYS A 37 -1.41 5.45 -11.26
CA LYS A 37 -1.38 6.56 -12.24
C LYS A 37 -1.26 6.09 -13.68
N LEU A 38 -0.45 5.06 -13.95
CA LEU A 38 -0.34 4.48 -15.30
C LEU A 38 -1.66 3.87 -15.78
N LEU A 39 -2.39 3.20 -14.89
CA LEU A 39 -3.70 2.64 -15.21
C LEU A 39 -4.75 3.74 -15.43
N GLU A 40 -4.71 4.79 -14.62
CA GLU A 40 -5.60 5.95 -14.75
C GLU A 40 -5.42 6.67 -16.09
N GLU A 41 -4.17 6.84 -16.53
CA GLU A 41 -3.87 7.49 -17.82
C GLU A 41 -4.27 6.63 -19.03
N LEU A 42 -4.08 5.31 -18.94
CA LEU A 42 -4.50 4.35 -19.98
C LEU A 42 -6.03 4.31 -20.12
N ASP A 43 -6.75 4.13 -19.01
CA ASP A 43 -8.21 4.05 -19.04
C ASP A 43 -8.86 5.41 -19.34
N GLY A 44 -8.31 6.49 -18.81
CA GLY A 44 -8.74 7.86 -19.13
C GLY A 44 -8.65 8.15 -20.63
N THR A 45 -7.57 7.73 -21.28
CA THR A 45 -7.40 7.92 -22.73
C THR A 45 -8.36 7.02 -23.53
N ALA A 46 -8.48 5.74 -23.15
CA ALA A 46 -9.34 4.79 -23.84
C ALA A 46 -10.84 5.16 -23.72
N SER A 47 -11.28 5.56 -22.52
CA SER A 47 -12.66 6.00 -22.25
C SER A 47 -12.99 7.32 -22.96
N ALA A 48 -12.08 8.29 -22.98
CA ALA A 48 -12.26 9.53 -23.73
C ALA A 48 -12.38 9.28 -25.24
N PHE A 49 -11.55 8.37 -25.79
CA PHE A 49 -11.64 7.97 -27.19
C PHE A 49 -12.96 7.26 -27.50
N LEU A 50 -13.40 6.33 -26.65
CA LEU A 50 -14.68 5.65 -26.82
C LEU A 50 -15.87 6.62 -26.70
N PHE A 51 -15.83 7.55 -25.76
CA PHE A 51 -16.85 8.59 -25.59
C PHE A 51 -16.91 9.53 -26.81
N ALA A 52 -15.77 9.89 -27.39
CA ALA A 52 -15.71 10.66 -28.62
C ALA A 52 -16.34 9.89 -29.80
N LEU A 53 -16.02 8.60 -29.95
CA LEU A 53 -16.64 7.74 -30.96
C LEU A 53 -18.16 7.62 -30.77
N LEU A 54 -18.63 7.48 -29.53
CA LEU A 54 -20.05 7.45 -29.21
C LEU A 54 -20.74 8.76 -29.54
N THR A 55 -20.12 9.89 -29.18
CA THR A 55 -20.62 11.23 -29.46
C THR A 55 -20.70 11.50 -30.97
N ILE A 56 -19.67 11.13 -31.73
CA ILE A 56 -19.65 11.27 -33.19
C ILE A 56 -20.69 10.35 -33.84
N LYS A 57 -20.80 9.10 -33.39
CA LYS A 57 -21.80 8.16 -33.90
C LYS A 57 -23.23 8.64 -33.59
N PHE A 58 -23.46 9.20 -32.41
CA PHE A 58 -24.74 9.81 -32.03
C PHE A 58 -25.06 11.03 -32.91
N PHE A 59 -24.10 11.93 -33.11
CA PHE A 59 -24.28 13.15 -33.88
C PHE A 59 -24.48 12.89 -35.38
N THR A 60 -23.69 11.99 -35.97
CA THR A 60 -23.86 11.57 -37.38
C THR A 60 -25.19 10.84 -37.59
N ARG A 61 -25.66 10.08 -36.60
CA ARG A 61 -26.98 9.43 -36.62
C ARG A 61 -28.12 10.45 -36.55
N LEU A 62 -28.04 11.43 -35.65
CA LEU A 62 -29.06 12.49 -35.51
C LEU A 62 -29.16 13.33 -36.78
N ARG A 63 -28.03 13.56 -37.48
CA ARG A 63 -28.00 14.29 -38.75
C ARG A 63 -28.53 13.50 -39.94
N ARG A 64 -28.46 12.15 -39.91
CA ARG A 64 -28.84 11.28 -41.03
C ARG A 64 -30.26 10.71 -40.90
N ASN A 65 -30.78 10.56 -39.69
CA ASN A 65 -32.08 9.94 -39.46
C ASN A 65 -33.16 11.00 -39.14
N THR A 66 -33.90 11.42 -40.16
CA THR A 66 -35.08 12.30 -40.04
C THR A 66 -36.38 11.51 -39.73
N GLY A 67 -36.29 10.19 -39.58
CA GLY A 67 -37.43 9.27 -39.51
C GLY A 67 -37.54 8.50 -38.19
N GLY A 68 -37.48 9.20 -37.04
CA GLY A 68 -37.84 8.65 -35.73
C GLY A 68 -36.88 7.60 -35.15
N ILE A 69 -36.98 7.37 -33.84
CA ILE A 69 -36.14 6.44 -33.09
C ILE A 69 -36.80 5.06 -33.13
N ARG A 70 -36.21 4.08 -33.84
CA ARG A 70 -36.67 2.69 -33.80
C ARG A 70 -36.25 2.03 -32.47
N PRO A 71 -37.05 1.12 -31.88
CA PRO A 71 -36.75 0.52 -30.57
C PRO A 71 -35.47 -0.34 -30.55
N GLU A 72 -35.15 -1.01 -31.65
CA GLU A 72 -33.89 -1.74 -31.86
C GLU A 72 -32.64 -0.83 -31.89
N GLU A 73 -32.83 0.48 -32.14
CA GLU A 73 -31.75 1.46 -32.09
C GLU A 73 -31.47 1.97 -30.67
N ALA A 74 -32.49 2.01 -29.83
CA ALA A 74 -32.39 2.36 -28.42
C ALA A 74 -31.61 1.30 -27.64
N SER A 75 -31.83 0.01 -27.93
CA SER A 75 -31.06 -1.10 -27.31
C SER A 75 -29.57 -0.94 -27.55
N ASN A 76 -29.15 -0.74 -28.80
CA ASN A 76 -27.74 -0.59 -29.15
C ASN A 76 -27.06 0.62 -28.48
N PHE A 77 -27.82 1.69 -28.21
CA PHE A 77 -27.31 2.85 -27.49
C PHE A 77 -27.12 2.54 -26.00
N VAL A 78 -28.08 1.85 -25.39
CA VAL A 78 -27.99 1.40 -23.99
C VAL A 78 -26.82 0.43 -23.82
N ASP A 79 -26.62 -0.52 -24.73
CA ASP A 79 -25.49 -1.46 -24.69
C ASP A 79 -24.14 -0.73 -24.74
N SER A 80 -24.03 0.29 -25.60
CA SER A 80 -22.81 1.09 -25.69
C SER A 80 -22.57 1.96 -24.45
N LEU A 81 -23.65 2.46 -23.83
CA LEU A 81 -23.59 3.20 -22.57
C LEU A 81 -23.12 2.31 -21.41
N ILE A 82 -23.61 1.08 -21.35
CA ILE A 82 -23.20 0.08 -20.34
C ILE A 82 -21.70 -0.22 -20.46
N ILE A 83 -21.18 -0.37 -21.68
CA ILE A 83 -19.74 -0.59 -21.90
C ILE A 83 -18.92 0.60 -21.40
N ALA A 84 -19.35 1.84 -21.69
CA ALA A 84 -18.65 3.04 -21.23
C ALA A 84 -18.61 3.14 -19.70
N ILE A 85 -19.73 2.86 -19.02
CA ILE A 85 -19.80 2.84 -17.54
C ILE A 85 -18.92 1.71 -16.98
N THR A 86 -18.89 0.56 -17.64
CA THR A 86 -18.11 -0.60 -17.20
C THR A 86 -16.60 -0.32 -17.24
N LEU A 87 -16.10 0.40 -18.26
CA LEU A 87 -14.68 0.79 -18.32
C LEU A 87 -14.29 1.68 -17.13
N ILE A 88 -15.12 2.68 -16.82
CA ILE A 88 -14.90 3.58 -15.67
C ILE A 88 -14.83 2.77 -14.35
N VAL A 89 -15.68 1.75 -14.18
CA VAL A 89 -15.68 0.89 -12.98
C VAL A 89 -14.45 -0.02 -12.93
N ILE A 90 -13.96 -0.51 -14.07
CA ILE A 90 -12.74 -1.34 -14.15
C ILE A 90 -11.49 -0.54 -13.75
N ALA A 91 -11.48 0.78 -14.02
CA ALA A 91 -10.35 1.65 -13.71
C ALA A 91 -10.07 1.83 -12.21
N ILE A 92 -11.03 1.50 -11.34
CA ILE A 92 -10.89 1.74 -9.90
C ILE A 92 -9.90 0.72 -9.29
N PRO A 93 -8.72 1.15 -8.81
CA PRO A 93 -7.66 0.24 -8.37
C PRO A 93 -7.86 -0.30 -6.94
N GLU A 94 -9.10 -0.41 -6.45
CA GLU A 94 -9.42 -0.85 -5.07
C GLU A 94 -8.96 -2.29 -4.78
N SER A 95 -8.77 -3.09 -5.82
CA SER A 95 -8.37 -4.49 -5.71
C SER A 95 -6.86 -4.71 -5.60
N LEU A 96 -6.05 -3.68 -5.90
CA LEU A 96 -4.59 -3.79 -5.95
C LEU A 96 -3.90 -3.85 -4.56
N PRO A 97 -4.30 -3.08 -3.53
CA PRO A 97 -3.62 -3.10 -2.23
C PRO A 97 -3.97 -4.32 -1.35
N LEU A 98 -5.06 -5.02 -1.66
CA LEU A 98 -5.54 -6.14 -0.86
C LEU A 98 -4.60 -7.37 -0.91
N PRO A 99 -4.18 -7.88 -2.09
CA PRO A 99 -3.22 -8.99 -2.16
C PRO A 99 -1.88 -8.69 -1.49
N VAL A 100 -1.43 -7.44 -1.55
CA VAL A 100 -0.16 -6.99 -0.96
C VAL A 100 -0.19 -7.11 0.55
N THR A 101 -1.30 -6.69 1.17
CA THR A 101 -1.48 -6.75 2.61
C THR A 101 -1.54 -8.22 3.08
N LEU A 102 -2.25 -9.08 2.36
CA LEU A 102 -2.32 -10.51 2.64
C LEU A 102 -0.95 -11.20 2.52
N ALA A 103 -0.15 -10.80 1.53
CA ALA A 103 1.22 -11.31 1.37
C ALA A 103 2.11 -10.90 2.56
N LEU A 104 2.04 -9.63 2.98
CA LEU A 104 2.78 -9.11 4.14
C LEU A 104 2.35 -9.76 5.45
N GLU A 105 1.05 -9.99 5.64
CA GLU A 105 0.51 -10.68 6.80
C GLU A 105 1.00 -12.14 6.86
N SER A 106 0.94 -12.87 5.74
CA SER A 106 1.44 -14.23 5.64
C SER A 106 2.94 -14.31 5.94
N ALA A 107 3.73 -13.35 5.45
CA ALA A 107 5.14 -13.24 5.75
C ALA A 107 5.40 -12.95 7.24
N SER A 108 4.69 -11.98 7.83
CA SER A 108 4.77 -11.63 9.24
C SER A 108 4.44 -12.81 10.17
N LYS A 109 3.40 -13.58 9.81
CA LYS A 109 3.03 -14.81 10.53
C LYS A 109 4.15 -15.86 10.52
N ARG A 110 4.86 -16.02 9.40
CA ARG A 110 6.03 -16.91 9.30
C ARG A 110 7.21 -16.41 10.12
N MET A 111 7.48 -15.10 10.10
CA MET A 111 8.55 -14.47 10.89
C MET A 111 8.35 -14.62 12.40
N THR A 112 7.09 -14.58 12.85
CA THR A 112 6.74 -14.78 14.26
C THR A 112 7.11 -16.19 14.73
N GLY A 113 6.99 -17.20 13.86
CA GLY A 113 7.46 -18.57 14.13
C GLY A 113 8.99 -18.69 14.27
N GLN A 114 9.75 -17.66 13.92
CA GLN A 114 11.21 -17.60 14.00
C GLN A 114 11.70 -16.65 15.12
N ASN A 115 10.87 -16.39 16.13
CA ASN A 115 11.15 -15.43 17.23
C ASN A 115 11.30 -13.97 16.76
N LEU A 116 10.74 -13.61 15.60
CA LEU A 116 10.71 -12.22 15.11
C LEU A 116 9.29 -11.67 15.18
N LEU A 117 9.02 -10.82 16.17
CA LEU A 117 7.71 -10.20 16.35
C LEU A 117 7.61 -8.91 15.51
N VAL A 118 6.86 -8.98 14.43
CA VAL A 118 6.54 -7.80 13.60
C VAL A 118 5.36 -7.06 14.21
N ARG A 119 5.57 -5.82 14.66
CA ARG A 119 4.50 -4.96 15.21
C ARG A 119 3.84 -4.08 14.15
N VAL A 120 4.54 -3.83 13.05
CA VAL A 120 4.13 -2.92 11.98
C VAL A 120 4.41 -3.60 10.65
N LEU A 121 3.36 -3.89 9.87
CA LEU A 121 3.48 -4.65 8.61
C LEU A 121 4.31 -3.90 7.54
N SER A 122 4.21 -2.57 7.49
CA SER A 122 5.02 -1.72 6.61
C SER A 122 6.52 -1.82 6.88
N SER A 123 6.93 -2.17 8.11
CA SER A 123 8.35 -2.35 8.44
C SER A 123 8.96 -3.59 7.79
N CYS A 124 8.18 -4.64 7.52
CA CYS A 124 8.68 -5.82 6.81
C CYS A 124 9.19 -5.47 5.42
N GLU A 125 8.49 -4.57 4.75
CA GLU A 125 8.84 -4.12 3.41
C GLU A 125 10.10 -3.26 3.40
N VAL A 126 10.21 -2.31 4.34
CA VAL A 126 11.41 -1.47 4.49
C VAL A 126 12.63 -2.31 4.87
N MET A 127 12.46 -3.26 5.78
CA MET A 127 13.52 -4.20 6.19
C MET A 127 14.04 -5.02 5.01
N ALA A 128 13.18 -5.41 4.06
CA ALA A 128 13.58 -6.16 2.88
C ALA A 128 14.55 -5.39 1.97
N ASN A 129 14.56 -4.06 2.05
CA ASN A 129 15.47 -3.18 1.31
C ASN A 129 16.58 -2.56 2.18
N ALA A 130 16.79 -3.07 3.41
CA ALA A 130 17.82 -2.56 4.30
C ALA A 130 19.23 -2.91 3.79
N SER A 131 20.09 -1.90 3.65
CA SER A 131 21.49 -2.05 3.23
C SER A 131 22.48 -2.01 4.39
N VAL A 132 22.10 -1.39 5.51
CA VAL A 132 22.94 -1.24 6.71
C VAL A 132 22.13 -1.68 7.92
N ILE A 133 22.71 -2.58 8.71
CA ILE A 133 22.13 -3.03 9.98
C ILE A 133 23.01 -2.48 11.10
N CYS A 134 22.51 -1.48 11.81
CA CYS A 134 23.14 -0.98 13.02
C CYS A 134 22.71 -1.87 14.18
N THR A 135 23.61 -2.74 14.65
CA THR A 135 23.36 -3.59 15.82
C THR A 135 24.04 -3.01 17.06
N ASP A 136 23.37 -3.11 18.20
CA ASP A 136 24.01 -2.82 19.47
C ASP A 136 24.91 -3.99 19.91
N LYS A 137 25.92 -3.72 20.74
CA LYS A 137 26.88 -4.74 21.18
C LYS A 137 26.38 -5.51 22.40
N ALA A 138 25.99 -4.81 23.46
CA ALA A 138 25.63 -5.43 24.74
C ALA A 138 24.20 -5.98 24.66
N GLY A 139 24.01 -7.27 24.99
CA GLY A 139 22.67 -7.89 24.97
C GLY A 139 22.08 -8.15 23.58
N THR A 140 22.73 -7.74 22.49
CA THR A 140 22.37 -8.11 21.11
C THR A 140 23.44 -9.00 20.48
N LEU A 141 24.67 -8.51 20.30
CA LEU A 141 25.77 -9.32 19.77
C LEU A 141 26.43 -10.19 20.85
N THR A 142 26.40 -9.73 22.10
CA THR A 142 26.92 -10.44 23.27
C THR A 142 25.77 -10.95 24.13
N GLN A 143 25.97 -12.08 24.81
CA GLN A 143 24.96 -12.64 25.74
C GLN A 143 24.75 -11.78 27.00
N ASN A 144 25.45 -10.65 27.13
CA ASN A 144 25.50 -9.82 28.33
C ASN A 144 25.86 -10.61 29.61
N LEU A 145 26.57 -11.73 29.44
CA LEU A 145 27.13 -12.56 30.50
C LEU A 145 28.65 -12.38 30.49
N MET A 146 29.17 -11.63 31.46
CA MET A 146 30.61 -11.36 31.56
C MET A 146 31.31 -12.44 32.38
N THR A 147 32.35 -13.04 31.81
CA THR A 147 33.23 -14.00 32.47
C THR A 147 34.67 -13.52 32.42
N VAL A 148 35.43 -13.78 33.49
CA VAL A 148 36.85 -13.41 33.56
C VAL A 148 37.67 -14.48 32.83
N VAL A 149 38.29 -14.11 31.71
CA VAL A 149 39.02 -15.06 30.84
C VAL A 149 40.53 -15.02 31.09
N THR A 150 41.08 -13.91 31.56
CA THR A 150 42.51 -13.78 31.86
C THR A 150 42.70 -12.83 33.04
N GLY A 151 43.46 -13.28 34.03
CA GLY A 151 43.97 -12.45 35.12
C GLY A 151 45.48 -12.52 35.09
N SER A 152 46.14 -11.37 34.91
CA SER A 152 47.57 -11.26 35.21
C SER A 152 47.71 -10.85 36.66
N VAL A 153 48.57 -11.56 37.38
CA VAL A 153 49.13 -11.09 38.65
C VAL A 153 50.26 -10.11 38.40
#